data_AF-A0A7Y5GY71-F1
#
_entry.id   AF-A0A7Y5GY71-F1
#
_cell.length_a   1.000
_cell.length_b   1.000
_cell.length_c   1.000
_cell.angle_alpha   90.00
_cell.angle_beta   90.00
_cell.angle_gamma   90.00
#
_symmetry.space_group_name_H-M   'P 1'
#
loop_
_entity.id
_entity.type
_entity.pdbx_description
1 polymer ?
#
loop_
_entity_poly.entity_id
_entity_poly.type
_entity_poly.pdbx_seq_one_letter_code
_entity_poly.pdbx_strand_id
1 'polypeptide(L)'
;MPTPKRYLTTFLFILVLFACNVEQIDGPLGIADEGDPCAAEGLVACTNDFSAELRCTGGEFLLYQMCEGDCGLIGDPEAPQLQCLGADGKPKS
;
A
#
# COMPACT_ATOMS: atom_id res chain seq x y z
N MET A 1 -3.94 -15.41 -12.30
CA MET A 1 -4.38 -16.47 -11.37
C MET A 1 -3.25 -16.72 -10.38
N PRO A 2 -3.20 -16.06 -9.20
CA PRO A 2 -2.25 -16.44 -8.16
C PRO A 2 -2.80 -17.65 -7.39
N THR A 3 -1.99 -18.70 -7.29
CA THR A 3 -2.30 -19.94 -6.59
C THR A 3 -2.00 -19.84 -5.09
N PRO A 4 -2.86 -20.33 -4.19
CA PRO A 4 -2.54 -20.39 -2.77
C PRO A 4 -1.56 -21.56 -2.50
N LYS A 5 -0.38 -21.24 -1.95
CA LYS A 5 0.55 -22.25 -1.41
C LYS A 5 -0.10 -22.91 -0.20
N ARG A 6 -0.65 -24.10 -0.41
CA ARG A 6 -1.14 -25.00 0.66
C ARG A 6 0.05 -25.47 1.49
N TYR A 7 0.23 -24.95 2.70
CA TYR A 7 1.09 -25.56 3.70
C TYR A 7 0.24 -26.51 4.55
N LEU A 8 0.09 -27.73 4.04
CA LEU A 8 -0.66 -28.80 4.68
C LEU A 8 0.25 -29.53 5.69
N THR A 9 -0.28 -29.71 6.90
CA THR A 9 0.00 -30.82 7.82
C THR A 9 1.42 -30.96 8.36
N THR A 10 1.71 -30.35 9.52
CA THR A 10 2.28 -31.11 10.66
C THR A 10 2.20 -30.32 11.99
N PHE A 11 1.70 -30.96 13.05
CA PHE A 11 1.84 -30.58 14.47
C PHE A 11 1.18 -29.26 14.93
N LEU A 12 -0.14 -29.18 15.11
CA LEU A 12 -0.85 -29.56 16.35
C LEU A 12 -0.12 -29.08 17.64
N PHE A 13 -0.77 -28.17 18.39
CA PHE A 13 -0.60 -27.83 19.83
C PHE A 13 0.16 -26.60 20.35
N ILE A 14 0.90 -25.79 19.57
CA ILE A 14 1.59 -24.59 20.14
C ILE A 14 1.14 -23.25 19.50
N LEU A 15 0.25 -23.29 18.49
CA LEU A 15 0.02 -22.22 17.50
C LEU A 15 -1.09 -21.19 17.81
N VAL A 16 -1.49 -20.93 19.07
CA VAL A 16 -2.63 -20.01 19.34
C VAL A 16 -2.23 -18.64 19.93
N LEU A 17 -0.97 -18.41 20.31
CA LEU A 17 -0.54 -17.14 20.94
C LEU A 17 0.34 -16.23 20.06
N PHE A 18 0.70 -16.65 18.85
CA PHE A 18 1.53 -15.87 17.91
C PHE A 18 0.78 -15.45 16.63
N ALA A 19 -0.55 -15.41 16.67
CA ALA A 19 -1.38 -15.05 15.53
C ALA A 19 -1.73 -13.54 15.52
N CYS A 20 -0.70 -12.69 15.56
CA CYS A 20 -0.77 -11.45 14.78
C CYS A 20 0.13 -11.66 13.55
N ASN A 21 -0.23 -12.65 12.71
CA ASN A 21 0.28 -12.69 11.35
C ASN A 21 -0.60 -11.70 10.57
N VAL A 22 -0.12 -10.47 10.44
CA VAL A 22 -0.59 -9.55 9.41
C VAL A 22 -0.21 -10.21 8.09
N GLU A 23 -1.08 -11.11 7.60
CA GLU A 23 -0.99 -11.63 6.24
C GLU A 23 -1.25 -10.44 5.33
N GLN A 24 -0.15 -9.85 4.86
CA GLN A 24 0.00 -9.03 3.66
C GLN A 24 -1.33 -8.56 3.05
N ILE A 25 -1.69 -7.31 3.33
CA ILE A 25 -2.71 -6.60 2.56
C ILE A 25 -2.10 -6.35 1.17
N ASP A 26 -2.02 -7.41 0.35
CA ASP A 26 -1.78 -7.32 -1.09
C ASP A 26 -3.09 -6.86 -1.76
N GLY A 27 -3.57 -5.69 -1.35
CA GLY A 27 -4.49 -4.90 -2.16
C GLY A 27 -3.78 -4.47 -3.45
N PRO A 28 -4.50 -4.12 -4.52
CA PRO A 28 -3.88 -3.60 -5.74
C PRO A 28 -2.97 -2.43 -5.36
N LEU A 29 -1.65 -2.69 -5.46
CA LEU A 29 -0.49 -1.84 -5.18
C LEU A 29 -0.84 -0.39 -4.78
N GLY A 30 -1.06 -0.21 -3.47
CA GLY A 30 -1.20 1.07 -2.80
C GLY A 30 -2.25 2.01 -3.39
N ILE A 31 -3.45 1.50 -3.67
CA ILE A 31 -4.65 2.32 -3.80
C ILE A 31 -5.41 2.27 -2.47
N ALA A 32 -5.84 3.43 -1.97
CA ALA A 32 -6.67 3.58 -0.77
C ALA A 32 -7.58 4.80 -0.90
N ASP A 33 -8.64 4.84 -0.11
CA ASP A 33 -9.49 6.02 0.05
C ASP A 33 -9.13 6.79 1.34
N GLU A 34 -9.53 8.06 1.40
CA GLU A 34 -9.38 8.86 2.63
C GLU A 34 -10.13 8.23 3.80
N GLY A 35 -9.44 8.03 4.91
CA GLY A 35 -9.96 7.35 6.11
C GLY A 35 -9.73 5.85 6.14
N ASP A 36 -9.15 5.25 5.09
CA ASP A 36 -8.81 3.82 5.13
C ASP A 36 -7.72 3.54 6.18
N PRO A 37 -7.84 2.45 6.94
CA PRO A 37 -6.85 2.10 7.95
C PRO A 37 -5.52 1.69 7.28
N CYS A 38 -4.41 2.12 7.87
CA CYS A 38 -3.07 1.80 7.39
C CYS A 38 -2.22 1.14 8.49
N ALA A 39 -1.30 0.27 8.07
CA ALA A 39 -0.50 -0.54 8.99
C ALA A 39 0.74 0.17 9.55
N ALA A 40 1.24 1.21 8.86
CA ALA A 40 2.45 1.92 9.25
C ALA A 40 2.40 3.40 8.85
N GLU A 41 2.78 4.26 9.78
CA GLU A 41 2.88 5.72 9.57
C GLU A 41 3.79 6.04 8.38
N GLY A 42 3.39 7.02 7.58
CA GLY A 42 4.15 7.44 6.41
C GLY A 42 4.02 6.53 5.20
N LEU A 43 3.23 5.44 5.27
CA LEU A 43 2.82 4.71 4.07
C LEU A 43 2.11 5.66 3.10
N VAL A 44 2.43 5.51 1.82
CA VAL A 44 1.83 6.30 0.74
C VAL A 44 0.90 5.41 -0.06
N ALA A 45 -0.26 5.95 -0.39
CA ALA A 45 -1.24 5.33 -1.28
C ALA A 45 -1.75 6.37 -2.28
N CYS A 46 -2.25 5.93 -3.41
CA CYS A 46 -2.98 6.76 -4.37
C CYS A 46 -4.48 6.61 -4.14
N THR A 47 -5.25 7.63 -4.50
CA THR A 47 -6.71 7.50 -4.61
C THR A 47 -7.09 6.55 -5.75
N ASN A 48 -8.32 6.02 -5.72
CA ASN A 48 -8.84 5.12 -6.76
C ASN A 48 -8.82 5.70 -8.18
N ASP A 49 -8.87 7.03 -8.29
CA ASP A 49 -8.79 7.77 -9.55
C ASP A 49 -7.38 8.25 -9.89
N PHE A 50 -6.37 7.87 -9.09
CA PHE A 50 -4.96 8.30 -9.21
C PHE A 50 -4.75 9.81 -9.23
N SER A 51 -5.74 10.60 -8.82
CA SER A 51 -5.66 12.06 -8.84
C SER A 51 -4.96 12.65 -7.62
N ALA A 52 -4.81 11.87 -6.54
CA ALA A 52 -4.19 12.34 -5.33
C ALA A 52 -3.34 11.26 -4.63
N GLU A 53 -2.36 11.75 -3.89
CA GLU A 53 -1.50 10.99 -2.99
C GLU A 53 -2.03 11.14 -1.56
N LEU A 54 -2.24 9.99 -0.92
CA LEU A 54 -2.63 9.84 0.47
C LEU A 54 -1.42 9.39 1.30
N ARG A 55 -1.33 9.89 2.52
CA ARG A 55 -0.30 9.48 3.48
C ARG A 55 -0.93 9.01 4.77
N CYS A 56 -0.48 7.85 5.23
CA CYS A 56 -0.85 7.28 6.51
C CYS A 56 -0.40 8.20 7.64
N THR A 57 -1.36 8.74 8.38
CA THR A 57 -1.15 9.62 9.52
C THR A 57 -2.14 9.25 10.62
N GLY A 58 -1.64 8.83 11.77
CA GLY A 58 -2.49 8.44 12.90
C GLY A 58 -3.25 7.13 12.67
N GLY A 59 -2.70 6.22 11.85
CA GLY A 59 -3.29 4.93 11.53
C GLY A 59 -4.35 4.96 10.42
N GLU A 60 -4.58 6.11 9.78
CA GLU A 60 -5.51 6.26 8.66
C GLU A 60 -4.85 6.98 7.47
N PHE A 61 -5.25 6.64 6.25
CA PHE A 61 -4.82 7.35 5.05
C PHE A 61 -5.52 8.70 4.95
N LEU A 62 -4.74 9.78 4.98
CA LEU A 62 -5.24 11.14 4.82
C LEU A 62 -4.70 11.76 3.54
N LEU A 63 -5.49 12.67 2.94
CA LEU A 63 -5.05 13.43 1.78
C LEU A 63 -3.76 14.19 2.08
N TYR A 64 -2.70 13.85 1.34
CA TYR A 64 -1.42 14.51 1.47
C TYR A 64 -1.27 15.61 0.41
N GLN A 65 -1.51 15.28 -0.86
CA GLN A 65 -1.47 16.24 -1.96
C GLN A 65 -2.27 15.77 -3.16
N MET A 66 -2.75 16.71 -3.98
CA MET A 66 -3.32 16.40 -5.29
C MET A 66 -2.23 16.39 -6.35
N CYS A 67 -2.28 15.40 -7.22
CA CYS A 67 -1.35 15.25 -8.33
C CYS A 67 -1.80 16.15 -9.49
N GLU A 68 -0.84 16.83 -10.14
CA GLU A 68 -1.12 17.55 -11.38
C GLU A 68 -1.21 16.60 -12.58
N GLY A 69 -0.44 15.50 -12.54
CA GLY A 69 -0.60 14.33 -13.40
C GLY A 69 -1.25 13.19 -12.62
N ASP A 70 -0.82 11.96 -12.90
CA ASP A 70 -1.28 10.76 -12.21
C ASP A 70 -0.40 10.41 -11.00
N CYS A 71 -0.97 9.74 -10.01
CA CYS A 71 -0.24 9.09 -8.94
C CYS A 71 0.33 7.76 -9.46
N GLY A 72 1.63 7.53 -9.27
CA GLY A 72 2.31 6.39 -9.89
C GLY A 72 3.48 5.86 -9.08
N LEU A 73 4.02 4.72 -9.54
CA LEU A 73 5.21 4.10 -8.94
C LEU A 73 6.47 4.78 -9.46
N ILE A 74 7.33 5.19 -8.53
CA ILE A 74 8.62 5.83 -8.76
C ILE A 74 9.73 5.03 -8.08
N GLY A 75 10.97 5.20 -8.55
CA GLY A 75 12.13 4.53 -7.96
C GLY A 75 12.40 3.14 -8.53
N ASP A 76 13.14 2.34 -7.76
CA ASP A 76 13.68 1.05 -8.22
C ASP A 76 12.60 -0.02 -8.38
N PRO A 77 12.74 -0.94 -9.36
CA PRO A 77 11.77 -2.01 -9.60
C PRO A 77 11.65 -3.01 -8.44
N GLU A 78 12.65 -3.05 -7.55
CA GLU A 78 12.65 -3.90 -6.35
C GLU A 78 11.97 -3.24 -5.14
N ALA A 79 11.85 -1.90 -5.12
CA ALA A 79 11.21 -1.15 -4.04
C ALA A 79 10.55 0.13 -4.58
N PRO A 80 9.52 0.01 -5.42
CA PRO A 80 8.86 1.17 -5.99
C PRO A 80 8.09 1.91 -4.89
N GLN A 81 8.17 3.23 -4.89
CA GLN A 81 7.42 4.12 -4.00
C GLN A 81 6.28 4.77 -4.78
N LEU A 82 5.11 4.93 -4.16
CA LEU A 82 4.04 5.71 -4.77
C LEU A 82 4.27 7.20 -4.55
N GLN A 83 4.12 7.99 -5.59
CA GLN A 83 4.23 9.44 -5.53
C GLN A 83 3.43 10.11 -6.66
N CYS A 84 2.99 11.34 -6.43
CA CYS A 84 2.45 12.18 -7.49
C CYS A 84 3.46 12.45 -8.61
N LEU A 85 3.03 12.23 -9.85
CA LEU A 85 3.74 12.65 -11.05
C LEU A 85 3.28 14.06 -11.47
N GLY A 86 4.18 14.81 -12.10
CA GLY A 86 3.88 16.05 -12.78
C GLY A 86 3.10 15.81 -14.09
N ALA A 87 2.62 16.89 -14.70
CA ALA A 87 1.90 16.83 -15.99
C ALA A 87 2.74 16.26 -17.15
N ASP A 88 4.06 16.21 -16.99
CA ASP A 88 5.03 15.60 -17.90
C ASP A 88 5.25 14.10 -17.63
N GLY A 89 4.55 13.52 -16.65
CA GLY A 89 4.67 12.12 -16.23
C GLY A 89 5.95 11.83 -15.44
N LYS A 90 6.62 12.86 -14.91
CA LYS A 90 7.83 12.70 -14.09
C LYS A 90 7.57 12.88 -12.60
N PRO A 91 8.32 12.20 -11.72
CA PRO A 91 8.24 12.45 -10.29
C PRO A 91 8.56 13.92 -10.00
N LYS A 92 7.72 14.55 -9.18
CA LYS A 92 7.96 15.92 -8.70
C LYS A 92 9.03 15.84 -7.61
N SER A 93 10.29 16.03 -8.02
CA SER A 93 11.48 15.91 -7.17
C SER A 93 11.65 17.08 -6.20
#